data_AF-A0A7D5SKN5-F1
#
_entry.id   AF-A0A7D5SKN5-F1
#
_cell.length_a   1.000
_cell.length_b   1.000
_cell.length_c   1.000
_cell.angle_alpha   90.00
_cell.angle_beta   90.00
_cell.angle_gamma   90.00
#
_symmetry.space_group_name_H-M   'P 1'
#
loop_
_entity.id
_entity.type
_entity.pdbx_description
1 polymer ?
#
loop_
_entity_poly.entity_id
_entity_poly.type
_entity_poly.pdbx_seq_one_letter_code
_entity_poly.pdbx_strand_id
1 'polypeptide(L)'
;MKSDTIHSVQALRGLAVFLVVMFHFREDLSKTYGEVADLLFINGSIGVDLFFMISGFIAYYVYVNENSGLSSSKIFLVKRLCRIIPPYFLVTLMVAGNSC
;
A
#
# COMPACT_ATOMS: atom_id res chain seq x y z
N MET A 1 -6.66 -7.20 25.06
CA MET A 1 -5.46 -6.34 25.10
C MET A 1 -5.68 -5.24 24.08
N LYS A 2 -5.75 -3.98 24.52
CA LYS A 2 -6.16 -2.85 23.68
C LYS A 2 -5.04 -2.58 22.68
N SER A 3 -5.30 -2.79 21.39
CA SER A 3 -4.33 -2.46 20.33
C SER A 3 -4.30 -0.94 20.25
N ASP A 4 -3.35 -0.31 20.93
CA ASP A 4 -3.11 1.11 20.80
C ASP A 4 -2.60 1.35 19.38
N THR A 5 -3.53 1.66 18.48
CA THR A 5 -3.21 2.04 17.10
C THR A 5 -2.33 3.27 17.14
N ILE A 6 -1.09 3.13 16.65
CA ILE A 6 -0.16 4.24 16.51
C ILE A 6 -0.68 5.14 15.37
N HIS A 7 -1.53 6.10 15.72
CA HIS A 7 -2.21 6.98 14.75
C HIS A 7 -1.22 7.75 13.86
N SER A 8 -0.06 8.14 14.41
CA SER A 8 1.00 8.80 13.64
C SER A 8 1.51 7.94 12.48
N VAL A 9 1.74 6.64 12.72
CA VAL A 9 2.25 5.72 11.69
C VAL A 9 1.17 5.41 10.65
N GLN A 10 -0.10 5.33 11.06
CA GLN A 10 -1.21 5.18 10.12
C GLN A 10 -1.39 6.43 9.25
N ALA A 11 -1.25 7.63 9.82
CA ALA A 11 -1.27 8.88 9.07
C ALA A 11 -0.11 8.95 8.06
N LEU A 12 1.09 8.52 8.47
CA LEU A 12 2.25 8.44 7.57
C LEU A 12 2.04 7.44 6.43
N ARG A 13 1.38 6.31 6.69
CA ARG A 13 0.97 5.37 5.63
C ARG A 13 -0.02 6.01 4.65
N GLY A 14 -0.96 6.81 5.15
CA GLY A 14 -1.88 7.59 4.32
C GLY A 14 -1.14 8.59 3.43
N LEU A 15 -0.18 9.32 4.01
CA LEU A 15 0.70 10.24 3.27
C LEU A 15 1.50 9.52 2.18
N ALA A 16 2.05 8.34 2.49
CA ALA A 16 2.80 7.55 1.52
C ALA A 16 1.93 7.11 0.33
N VAL A 17 0.71 6.59 0.57
CA VAL A 17 -0.22 6.24 -0.52
C VAL A 17 -0.62 7.48 -1.33
N PHE A 18 -0.84 8.61 -0.67
CA PHE A 18 -1.17 9.86 -1.36
C PHE A 18 -0.07 10.29 -2.33
N LEU A 19 1.21 10.21 -1.91
CA LEU A 19 2.36 10.49 -2.78
C LEU A 19 2.42 9.51 -3.96
N VAL A 20 2.14 8.22 -3.76
CA VAL A 20 2.08 7.21 -4.84
C VAL A 20 0.98 7.49 -5.84
N VAL A 21 -0.20 7.92 -5.37
CA VAL A 21 -1.31 8.29 -6.23
C VAL A 21 -0.94 9.51 -7.06
N MET A 22 -0.40 10.57 -6.43
CA MET A 22 0.05 11.77 -7.14
C MET A 22 1.15 11.48 -8.17
N PHE A 23 2.06 10.53 -7.88
CA PHE A 23 3.05 10.05 -8.84
C PHE A 23 2.42 9.44 -10.10
N HIS A 24 1.41 8.59 -9.94
CA HIS A 24 0.74 7.96 -11.08
C HIS A 24 -0.07 8.97 -11.91
N PHE A 25 -0.67 9.97 -11.25
CA PHE A 25 -1.38 11.04 -11.93
C PHE A 25 -0.45 12.13 -12.50
N ARG A 26 0.89 12.01 -12.33
CA ARG A 26 1.81 13.05 -12.80
C ARG A 26 1.71 13.29 -14.29
N GLU A 27 1.51 12.25 -15.10
CA GLU A 27 1.43 12.38 -16.56
C GLU A 27 0.20 13.18 -17.00
N ASP A 28 -0.91 13.06 -16.27
CA ASP A 28 -2.13 13.84 -16.53
C ASP A 28 -2.06 15.25 -15.94
N LEU A 29 -1.38 15.41 -14.80
CA LEU A 29 -1.09 16.73 -14.23
C LEU A 29 -0.08 17.51 -15.08
N SER A 30 0.95 16.87 -15.64
CA SER A 30 1.97 17.48 -16.49
C SER A 30 1.35 18.07 -17.77
N LYS A 31 0.33 17.40 -18.33
CA LYS A 31 -0.48 17.95 -19.45
C LYS A 31 -1.24 19.24 -19.10
N THR A 32 -1.58 19.45 -17.82
CA THR A 32 -2.43 20.58 -17.37
C THR A 32 -1.61 21.72 -16.72
N TYR A 33 -0.53 21.39 -16.01
CA TYR A 33 0.27 22.32 -15.20
C TYR A 33 1.73 22.45 -15.69
N GLY A 34 2.09 21.79 -16.79
CA GLY A 34 3.43 21.83 -17.38
C GLY A 34 4.50 21.09 -16.55
N GLU A 35 5.77 21.38 -16.83
CA GLU A 35 6.93 20.69 -16.24
C GLU A 35 7.04 20.80 -14.71
N VAL A 36 6.31 21.73 -14.09
CA VAL A 36 6.30 21.93 -12.63
C VAL A 36 5.71 20.72 -11.91
N ALA A 37 4.70 20.07 -12.51
CA ALA A 37 4.12 18.85 -11.97
C ALA A 37 5.07 17.66 -12.11
N ASP A 38 5.79 17.54 -13.23
CA ASP A 38 6.80 16.49 -13.40
C ASP A 38 7.94 16.68 -12.39
N LEU A 39 8.49 17.89 -12.22
CA LEU A 39 9.58 18.17 -11.27
C LEU A 39 9.19 17.87 -9.82
N LEU A 40 7.97 18.20 -9.40
CA LEU A 40 7.51 17.95 -8.02
C LEU A 40 7.19 16.47 -7.77
N PHE A 41 6.68 15.76 -8.77
CA PHE A 41 6.22 14.38 -8.60
C PHE A 41 7.15 13.33 -9.20
N ILE A 42 8.28 13.65 -9.83
CA ILE A 42 9.25 12.66 -10.35
C ILE A 42 9.78 11.71 -9.26
N ASN A 43 9.89 12.22 -8.03
CA ASN A 43 10.37 11.48 -6.86
C ASN A 43 9.22 10.81 -6.07
N GLY A 44 7.98 10.85 -6.57
CA GLY A 44 6.85 10.21 -5.90
C GLY A 44 6.95 8.68 -5.84
N SER A 45 7.89 8.07 -6.57
CA SER A 45 8.31 6.67 -6.43
C SER A 45 8.76 6.33 -5.00
N ILE A 46 9.37 7.30 -4.28
CA ILE A 46 9.77 7.15 -2.87
C ILE A 46 8.56 6.83 -1.97
N GLY A 47 7.36 7.28 -2.36
CA GLY A 47 6.13 6.95 -1.65
C GLY A 47 5.85 5.45 -1.60
N VAL A 48 6.25 4.70 -2.63
CA VAL A 48 6.09 3.24 -2.70
C VAL A 48 7.00 2.58 -1.67
N ASP A 49 8.27 2.96 -1.63
CA ASP A 49 9.26 2.44 -0.68
C ASP A 49 8.85 2.75 0.77
N LEU A 50 8.40 3.98 1.02
CA LEU A 50 7.92 4.40 2.34
C LEU A 50 6.68 3.61 2.77
N PHE A 51 5.72 3.40 1.86
CA PHE A 51 4.52 2.61 2.12
C PHE A 51 4.86 1.16 2.49
N PHE A 52 5.77 0.53 1.76
CA PHE A 52 6.22 -0.83 2.03
C PHE A 52 6.98 -0.93 3.35
N MET A 53 7.89 0.01 3.62
CA MET A 53 8.65 0.06 4.87
C MET A 53 7.74 0.19 6.09
N ILE A 54 6.78 1.13 6.06
CA ILE A 54 5.81 1.32 7.16
C ILE A 54 4.93 0.07 7.34
N SER A 55 4.49 -0.54 6.24
CA SER A 55 3.67 -1.75 6.29
C SER A 55 4.42 -2.94 6.90
N GLY A 56 5.73 -3.05 6.62
CA GLY A 56 6.62 -4.03 7.26
C GLY A 56 6.83 -3.74 8.74
N PHE A 57 7.07 -2.48 9.10
CA PHE A 57 7.22 -2.04 10.49
C PHE A 57 5.98 -2.37 11.34
N ILE A 58 4.77 -2.05 10.85
CA ILE A 58 3.52 -2.37 11.56
C ILE A 58 3.36 -3.89 11.73
N ALA A 59 3.69 -4.69 10.71
CA ALA A 59 3.59 -6.14 10.79
C ALA A 59 4.51 -6.71 11.87
N TYR A 60 5.75 -6.22 11.95
CA TYR A 60 6.69 -6.59 13.00
C TYR A 60 6.22 -6.11 14.38
N TYR A 61 5.77 -4.85 14.50
CA TYR A 61 5.29 -4.27 15.75
C TYR A 61 4.10 -5.05 16.33
N VAL A 62 3.14 -5.42 15.48
CA VAL A 62 1.99 -6.26 15.89
C VAL A 62 2.45 -7.66 16.29
N TYR A 63 3.39 -8.25 15.55
CA TYR A 63 3.91 -9.59 15.85
C TYR A 63 4.68 -9.66 17.17
N VAL A 64 5.47 -8.64 17.50
CA VAL A 64 6.21 -8.58 18.78
C VAL A 64 5.25 -8.43 19.97
N ASN A 65 4.10 -7.79 19.76
CA ASN A 65 3.15 -7.46 20.84
C ASN A 65 2.03 -8.52 21.00
N GLU A 66 1.64 -9.22 19.92
CA GLU A 66 0.76 -10.40 19.99
C GLU A 66 1.60 -11.66 20.16
N ASN A 67 1.57 -12.23 21.39
CA ASN A 67 2.19 -13.50 21.79
C ASN A 67 2.68 -14.40 20.63
N SER A 68 3.99 -14.62 20.63
CA SER A 68 4.81 -15.35 19.67
C SER A 68 4.35 -16.79 19.41
N GLY A 69 3.37 -16.96 18.52
CA GLY A 69 2.90 -18.28 18.08
C GLY A 69 2.87 -18.40 16.56
N LEU A 70 3.28 -19.58 16.05
CA LEU A 70 3.17 -19.94 14.62
C LEU A 70 1.73 -19.76 14.08
N SER A 71 0.73 -19.95 14.94
CA SER A 71 -0.69 -19.77 14.60
C SER A 71 -1.06 -18.30 14.30
N SER A 72 -0.50 -17.33 15.03
CA SER A 72 -0.75 -15.90 14.80
C SER A 72 -0.19 -15.42 13.46
N SER A 73 0.99 -15.93 13.08
CA SER A 73 1.62 -15.63 11.79
C SER A 73 0.81 -16.20 10.61
N LYS A 74 0.27 -17.43 10.75
CA LYS A 74 -0.64 -18.01 9.76
C LYS A 74 -1.91 -17.18 9.59
N ILE A 75 -2.51 -16.71 10.68
CA ILE A 75 -3.72 -15.86 10.64
C ILE A 75 -3.42 -14.54 9.93
N PHE A 76 -2.27 -13.92 10.18
CA PHE A 76 -1.85 -12.70 9.49
C PHE A 76 -1.68 -12.94 7.98
N LEU A 77 -1.03 -14.03 7.59
CA LEU A 77 -0.83 -14.39 6.18
C LEU A 77 -2.16 -14.66 5.47
N VAL A 78 -3.07 -15.44 6.08
CA VAL A 78 -4.39 -15.73 5.53
C VAL A 78 -5.21 -14.45 5.35
N LYS A 79 -5.20 -13.55 6.33
CA LYS A 79 -5.86 -12.23 6.19
C LYS A 79 -5.30 -11.41 5.03
N ARG A 80 -3.99 -11.49 4.78
CA ARG A 80 -3.34 -10.80 3.66
C ARG A 80 -3.72 -11.44 2.33
N LEU A 81 -3.73 -12.77 2.23
CA LEU A 81 -4.14 -13.50 1.03
C LEU A 81 -5.61 -13.26 0.68
N CYS A 82 -6.53 -13.35 1.64
CA CYS A 82 -7.96 -13.08 1.41
C CYS A 82 -8.25 -11.66 0.93
N ARG A 83 -7.33 -10.69 1.12
CA ARG A 83 -7.47 -9.35 0.56
C ARG A 83 -6.83 -9.16 -0.81
N ILE A 84 -5.75 -9.89 -1.13
CA ILE A 84 -5.02 -9.75 -2.41
C ILE A 84 -5.64 -10.63 -3.51
N ILE A 85 -6.14 -11.82 -3.16
CA ILE A 85 -6.70 -12.79 -4.12
C ILE A 85 -7.95 -12.26 -4.83
N PRO A 86 -8.95 -11.63 -4.14
CA PRO A 86 -10.14 -11.14 -4.82
C PRO A 86 -9.88 -10.09 -5.91
N PRO A 87 -9.12 -9.00 -5.67
CA PRO A 87 -8.83 -8.04 -6.72
C PRO A 87 -7.95 -8.64 -7.82
N TYR A 88 -7.03 -9.56 -7.50
CA TYR A 88 -6.26 -10.27 -8.52
C TYR A 88 -7.16 -11.06 -9.47
N PHE A 89 -8.04 -11.91 -8.94
CA PHE A 89 -8.97 -12.70 -9.76
C PHE A 89 -9.93 -11.83 -10.56
N LEU A 90 -10.44 -10.73 -9.98
CA LEU A 90 -11.33 -9.81 -10.70
C LEU A 90 -10.62 -9.17 -11.90
N VAL A 91 -9.40 -8.65 -11.72
CA VAL A 91 -8.62 -8.05 -12.81
C VAL A 91 -8.25 -9.10 -13.86
N THR A 92 -7.80 -10.28 -13.43
CA THR A 92 -7.46 -11.37 -14.35
C THR A 92 -8.67 -11.83 -15.16
N LEU A 93 -9.85 -11.97 -14.56
CA LEU A 93 -11.07 -12.36 -15.27
C LEU A 93 -11.55 -11.26 -16.22
N MET A 94 -11.44 -10.00 -15.82
CA MET A 94 -11.81 -8.85 -16.67
C MET A 94 -10.89 -8.74 -17.90
N VAL A 95 -9.58 -8.96 -17.74
CA VAL A 95 -8.62 -8.93 -18.85
C VAL A 95 -8.74 -10.16 -19.74
N ALA A 96 -8.82 -11.36 -19.15
CA ALA A 96 -8.98 -12.61 -19.89
C ALA A 96 -10.32 -12.68 -20.65
N GLY A 97 -11.40 -12.16 -20.05
CA GLY A 97 -12.71 -12.08 -20.69
C GLY A 97 -12.79 -11.07 -21.84
N ASN A 98 -12.01 -9.98 -21.80
CA ASN A 98 -11.88 -9.04 -22.92
C ASN A 98 -11.05 -9.58 -24.08
N SER A 99 -10.39 -10.74 -23.92
CA SER A 99 -9.51 -11.34 -24.93
C SER A 99 -10.16 -12.50 -25.69
N CYS A 100 -11.48 -12.70 -25.54
CA CYS A 100 -12.28 -13.70 -26.26
C CYS A 100 -13.39 -13.05 -27.09
#